data_AF-A0A932WWP5-F1
#
_entry.id   AF-A0A932WWP5-F1
#
_cell.length_a   1.000
_cell.length_b   1.000
_cell.length_c   1.000
_cell.angle_alpha   90.00
_cell.angle_beta   90.00
_cell.angle_gamma   90.00
#
_symmetry.space_group_name_H-M   'P 1'
#
loop_
_entity.id
_entity.type
_entity.pdbx_description
1 polymer ?
#
loop_
_entity_poly.entity_id
_entity_poly.type
_entity_poly.pdbx_seq_one_letter_code
_entity_poly.pdbx_strand_id
1 'polypeptide(L)'
;MALLNNKLVAPKLSLYDNLFNRLFGNGKIDITPQGNVDILAGYKGQNIQNPTIPERSRKSGGFDFDMNAQVNVNANIGGKLKFPINYNTLANFGQDNQLKLDYSGLDDEIIKRFEAGNIQFSSRSTLIPGAQQLFGLKTQLQFGKLYVTAVLAKQKSQRQTVNLQGGAAAQIINVKADEYEENRHFLLAGYFKDNYNKVMSNLPVVTSSVNILRMEVWVTNKNG
;
A
#
# COMPACT_ATOMS: atom_id res chain seq x y z
N MET A 1 51.40 -9.45 25.13
CA MET A 1 50.48 -8.28 25.03
C MET A 1 50.65 -7.66 23.65
N ALA A 2 49.71 -7.87 22.73
CA ALA A 2 49.33 -6.96 21.65
C ALA A 2 48.26 -7.64 20.79
N LEU A 3 47.00 -7.25 21.00
CA LEU A 3 45.84 -7.69 20.24
C LEU A 3 45.85 -6.98 18.87
N LEU A 4 45.85 -7.77 17.79
CA LEU A 4 45.78 -7.26 16.42
C LEU A 4 44.31 -6.94 16.07
N ASN A 5 43.91 -5.70 16.31
CA ASN A 5 42.59 -5.17 15.93
C ASN A 5 42.62 -4.62 14.50
N ASN A 6 42.47 -5.49 13.50
CA ASN A 6 42.29 -5.08 12.11
C ASN A 6 40.80 -4.72 11.86
N LYS A 7 40.42 -3.49 12.18
CA LYS A 7 39.21 -2.91 11.59
C LYS A 7 39.44 -2.76 10.09
N LEU A 8 38.64 -3.46 9.28
CA LEU A 8 38.55 -3.27 7.83
C LEU A 8 38.14 -1.81 7.54
N VAL A 9 39.14 -0.95 7.28
CA VAL A 9 38.91 0.40 6.79
C VAL A 9 38.46 0.26 5.34
N ALA A 10 37.16 0.44 5.10
CA ALA A 10 36.63 0.50 3.74
C ALA A 10 37.39 1.57 2.93
N PRO A 11 37.85 1.26 1.71
CA PRO A 11 38.64 2.20 0.92
C PRO A 11 37.80 3.43 0.58
N LYS A 12 38.38 4.62 0.81
CA LYS A 12 37.77 5.88 0.38
C LYS A 12 37.86 5.94 -1.15
N LEU A 13 36.72 5.78 -1.83
CA LEU A 13 36.64 6.04 -3.27
C LEU A 13 37.01 7.50 -3.54
N SER A 14 38.14 7.72 -4.20
CA SER A 14 38.46 9.00 -4.82
C SER A 14 38.19 8.86 -6.32
N LEU A 15 37.22 9.61 -6.82
CA LEU A 15 36.83 9.64 -8.23
C LEU A 15 37.25 10.99 -8.82
N TYR A 16 37.81 10.93 -10.03
CA TYR A 16 38.45 12.00 -10.79
C TYR A 16 37.77 13.39 -10.70
N ASP A 17 38.58 14.40 -10.40
CA ASP A 17 38.19 15.69 -9.81
C ASP A 17 37.42 16.69 -10.70
N ASN A 18 37.48 16.64 -12.03
CA ASN A 18 37.01 17.81 -12.80
C ASN A 18 35.55 17.72 -13.28
N LEU A 19 35.04 16.53 -13.61
CA LEU A 19 33.65 16.36 -14.05
C LEU A 19 32.72 15.99 -12.88
N PHE A 20 33.20 15.15 -11.96
CA PHE A 20 32.43 14.70 -10.81
C PHE A 20 32.10 15.87 -9.86
N ASN A 21 33.08 16.72 -9.55
CA ASN A 21 32.88 17.88 -8.68
C ASN A 21 31.90 18.91 -9.28
N ARG A 22 31.84 19.05 -10.62
CA ARG A 22 30.87 19.94 -11.28
C ARG A 22 29.44 19.42 -11.19
N LEU A 23 29.25 18.12 -11.38
CA LEU A 23 27.94 17.45 -11.38
C LEU A 23 27.38 17.22 -9.97
N PHE A 24 28.24 16.89 -8.99
CA PHE A 24 27.80 16.43 -7.66
C PHE A 24 28.20 17.38 -6.51
N GLY A 25 28.99 18.42 -6.81
CA GLY A 25 29.55 19.34 -5.83
C GLY A 25 30.77 18.76 -5.11
N ASN A 26 31.64 19.64 -4.60
CA ASN A 26 32.76 19.21 -3.75
C ASN A 26 32.19 18.59 -2.48
N GLY A 27 32.41 17.30 -2.24
CA GLY A 27 32.14 16.76 -0.92
C GLY A 27 32.09 15.25 -0.83
N LYS A 28 32.41 14.81 0.38
CA LYS A 28 32.46 13.42 0.82
C LYS A 28 31.11 12.73 0.58
N ILE A 29 31.18 11.46 0.25
CA ILE A 29 30.04 10.56 0.22
C ILE A 29 29.77 10.14 1.66
N ASP A 30 28.60 10.51 2.19
CA ASP A 30 28.13 10.11 3.51
C ASP A 30 26.94 9.17 3.36
N ILE A 31 27.08 7.93 3.82
CA ILE A 31 26.05 6.90 3.71
C ILE A 31 25.80 6.38 5.11
N THR A 32 24.57 6.57 5.58
CA THR A 32 24.13 6.16 6.92
C THR A 32 23.03 5.11 6.78
N PRO A 33 23.38 3.81 6.73
CA PRO A 33 22.40 2.74 6.79
C PRO A 33 21.97 2.52 8.25
N GLN A 34 20.67 2.31 8.46
CA GLN A 34 20.05 2.05 9.75
C GLN A 34 18.97 0.98 9.58
N GLY A 35 18.81 0.10 10.56
CA GLY A 35 17.75 -0.91 10.56
C GLY A 35 18.26 -2.33 10.78
N ASN A 36 17.36 -3.31 10.60
CA ASN A 36 17.63 -4.73 10.78
C ASN A 36 17.21 -5.52 9.54
N VAL A 37 17.92 -6.62 9.30
CA VAL A 37 17.61 -7.57 8.24
C VAL A 37 17.70 -8.96 8.85
N ASP A 38 16.54 -9.58 9.00
CA ASP A 38 16.40 -10.95 9.49
C ASP A 38 16.14 -11.86 8.29
N ILE A 39 16.93 -12.92 8.17
CA ILE A 39 16.85 -13.88 7.07
C ILE A 39 16.66 -15.26 7.67
N LEU A 40 15.54 -15.89 7.35
CA LEU A 40 15.26 -17.28 7.68
C LEU A 40 15.33 -18.11 6.41
N ALA A 41 16.38 -18.92 6.28
CA ALA A 41 16.53 -19.87 5.20
C ALA A 41 16.46 -21.29 5.76
N GLY A 42 15.60 -22.13 5.18
CA GLY A 42 15.39 -23.49 5.62
C GLY A 42 14.87 -24.39 4.50
N TYR A 43 14.71 -25.67 4.82
CA TYR A 43 14.02 -26.61 3.95
C TYR A 43 12.73 -27.04 4.63
N LYS A 44 11.60 -26.82 3.96
CA LYS A 44 10.29 -27.24 4.45
C LYS A 44 9.84 -28.45 3.63
N GLY A 45 9.82 -29.61 4.27
CA GLY A 45 9.31 -30.86 3.70
C GLY A 45 8.06 -31.32 4.43
N GLN A 46 7.09 -31.83 3.69
CA GLN A 46 5.90 -32.47 4.21
C GLN A 46 5.73 -33.85 3.56
N ASN A 47 5.42 -34.83 4.39
CA ASN A 47 5.05 -36.16 3.95
C ASN A 47 3.62 -36.47 4.41
N ILE A 48 2.69 -36.59 3.46
CA ILE A 48 1.27 -36.83 3.73
C ILE A 48 0.98 -38.33 3.57
N GLN A 49 0.52 -38.97 4.64
CA GLN A 49 0.19 -40.40 4.66
C GLN A 49 -1.25 -40.69 4.19
N ASN A 50 -1.79 -39.87 3.29
CA ASN A 50 -3.15 -40.05 2.80
C ASN A 50 -3.13 -40.98 1.57
N PRO A 51 -3.75 -42.17 1.65
CA PRO A 51 -3.76 -43.13 0.55
C PRO A 51 -4.51 -42.65 -0.69
N THR A 52 -5.43 -41.68 -0.54
CA THR A 52 -6.19 -41.09 -1.66
C THR A 52 -5.36 -40.20 -2.57
N ILE A 53 -4.15 -39.80 -2.14
CA ILE A 53 -3.22 -38.97 -2.91
C ILE A 53 -2.18 -39.88 -3.60
N PRO A 54 -1.83 -39.64 -4.88
CA PRO A 54 -0.75 -40.35 -5.56
C PRO A 54 0.59 -40.22 -4.83
N GLU A 55 1.40 -41.27 -4.78
CA GLU A 55 2.64 -41.33 -3.98
C GLU A 55 3.64 -40.20 -4.29
N ARG A 56 3.75 -39.80 -5.56
CA ARG A 56 4.58 -38.66 -5.99
C ARG A 56 4.17 -37.32 -5.38
N SER A 57 2.89 -37.17 -5.00
CA SER A 57 2.32 -35.96 -4.40
C SER A 57 2.23 -36.06 -2.88
N ARG A 58 2.58 -37.21 -2.29
CA ARG A 58 2.65 -37.42 -0.83
C ARG A 58 3.88 -36.77 -0.21
N LYS A 59 5.00 -36.74 -0.94
CA LYS A 59 6.23 -36.05 -0.52
C LYS A 59 6.32 -34.73 -1.28
N SER A 60 6.15 -33.63 -0.58
CA SER A 60 6.39 -32.28 -1.10
C SER A 60 7.46 -31.62 -0.26
N GLY A 61 8.34 -30.85 -0.89
CA GLY A 61 9.34 -30.10 -0.16
C GLY A 61 9.95 -29.02 -1.02
N GLY A 62 10.40 -27.96 -0.38
CA GLY A 62 10.97 -26.80 -1.05
C GLY A 62 11.93 -26.06 -0.14
N PHE A 63 12.79 -25.27 -0.78
CA PHE A 63 13.57 -24.26 -0.08
C PHE A 63 12.59 -23.19 0.41
N ASP A 64 12.60 -22.96 1.72
CA ASP A 64 11.81 -21.94 2.40
C ASP A 64 12.74 -20.77 2.72
N PHE A 65 12.45 -19.61 2.15
CA PHE A 65 13.25 -18.41 2.32
C PHE A 65 12.34 -17.25 2.68
N ASP A 66 12.45 -16.82 3.92
CA ASP A 66 11.74 -15.65 4.44
C ASP A 66 12.75 -14.56 4.79
N MET A 67 12.51 -13.36 4.25
CA MET A 67 13.37 -12.19 4.44
C MET A 67 12.55 -11.06 5.04
N ASN A 68 12.86 -10.72 6.29
CA ASN A 68 12.32 -9.57 6.98
C ASN A 68 13.37 -8.45 7.01
N ALA A 69 13.28 -7.51 6.08
CA ALA A 69 14.21 -6.39 6.00
C ALA A 69 13.48 -5.09 6.34
N GLN A 70 13.96 -4.39 7.35
CA GLN A 70 13.57 -3.02 7.70
C GLN A 70 14.83 -2.15 7.63
N VAL A 71 15.04 -1.49 6.49
CA VAL A 71 16.25 -0.73 6.20
C VAL A 71 15.90 0.71 5.85
N ASN A 72 16.57 1.65 6.50
CA ASN A 72 16.58 3.07 6.21
C ASN A 72 18.00 3.47 5.83
N VAL A 73 18.23 3.93 4.61
CA VAL A 73 19.54 4.42 4.17
C VAL A 73 19.40 5.87 3.75
N ASN A 74 20.15 6.75 4.40
CA ASN A 74 20.32 8.11 3.93
C ASN A 74 21.73 8.26 3.35
N ALA A 75 21.80 8.42 2.03
CA ALA A 75 23.04 8.73 1.33
C ALA A 75 23.04 10.18 0.85
N ASN A 76 24.01 10.97 1.33
CA ASN A 76 24.28 12.32 0.87
C ASN A 76 25.59 12.30 0.09
N ILE A 77 25.55 12.73 -1.17
CA ILE A 77 26.73 12.82 -2.03
C ILE A 77 27.02 14.29 -2.28
N GLY A 78 28.12 14.78 -1.70
CA GLY A 78 28.51 16.18 -1.80
C GLY A 78 27.46 17.10 -1.17
N GLY A 79 27.10 18.16 -1.90
CA GLY A 79 26.06 19.11 -1.49
C GLY A 79 24.77 19.05 -2.32
N LYS A 80 24.75 18.29 -3.42
CA LYS A 80 23.69 18.36 -4.43
C LYS A 80 22.80 17.13 -4.50
N LEU A 81 23.28 15.96 -4.09
CA LEU A 81 22.54 14.70 -4.20
C LEU A 81 22.16 14.12 -2.84
N LYS A 82 20.88 13.76 -2.71
CA LYS A 82 20.32 13.03 -1.58
C LYS A 82 19.58 11.81 -2.09
N PHE A 83 19.84 10.67 -1.47
CA PHE A 83 19.23 9.40 -1.82
C PHE A 83 18.69 8.72 -0.55
N PRO A 84 17.54 9.18 -0.02
CA PRO A 84 16.82 8.48 1.02
C PRO A 84 16.16 7.22 0.45
N ILE A 85 16.47 6.07 1.06
CA ILE A 85 15.87 4.77 0.80
C ILE A 85 15.22 4.29 2.09
N ASN A 86 13.93 3.99 2.02
CA ASN A 86 13.22 3.24 3.05
C ASN A 86 12.70 1.96 2.41
N TYR A 87 13.07 0.83 2.99
CA TYR A 87 12.68 -0.49 2.52
C TYR A 87 12.22 -1.34 3.71
N ASN A 88 10.96 -1.76 3.66
CA ASN A 88 10.30 -2.63 4.62
C ASN A 88 9.58 -3.75 3.86
N THR A 89 10.01 -5.00 4.05
CA THR A 89 9.37 -6.17 3.42
C THR A 89 8.02 -6.54 4.03
N LEU A 90 7.78 -6.13 5.28
CA LEU A 90 6.52 -6.34 6.00
C LEU A 90 5.55 -5.16 5.90
N ALA A 91 5.84 -4.18 5.04
CA ALA A 91 4.96 -3.04 4.83
C ALA A 91 3.64 -3.46 4.17
N ASN A 92 2.52 -3.16 4.84
CA ASN A 92 1.18 -3.36 4.27
C ASN A 92 0.85 -2.33 3.19
N PHE A 93 1.41 -1.12 3.29
CA PHE A 93 1.17 -0.04 2.33
C PHE A 93 2.42 0.24 1.50
N GLY A 94 2.24 0.34 0.18
CA GLY A 94 3.34 0.69 -0.74
C GLY A 94 3.92 2.10 -0.54
N GLN A 95 3.38 2.90 0.39
CA GLN A 95 3.96 4.18 0.84
C GLN A 95 5.21 4.00 1.69
N ASP A 96 5.30 2.90 2.42
CA ASP A 96 6.38 2.71 3.40
C ASP A 96 7.69 2.40 2.66
N ASN A 97 7.59 1.73 1.51
CA ASN A 97 8.70 1.49 0.59
C ASN A 97 8.95 2.73 -0.29
N GLN A 98 9.88 3.57 0.14
CA GLN A 98 10.26 4.81 -0.54
C GLN A 98 11.66 4.70 -1.12
N LEU A 99 11.75 4.89 -2.43
CA LEU A 99 13.00 5.08 -3.13
C LEU A 99 12.96 6.46 -3.76
N LYS A 100 13.76 7.41 -3.26
CA LYS A 100 13.82 8.74 -3.85
C LYS A 100 15.26 9.16 -4.08
N LEU A 101 15.53 9.61 -5.30
CA LEU A 101 16.72 10.39 -5.65
C LEU A 101 16.29 11.85 -5.75
N ASP A 102 17.00 12.73 -5.05
CA ASP A 102 16.76 14.17 -5.07
C ASP A 102 18.08 14.87 -5.38
N TYR A 103 18.11 15.52 -6.53
CA TYR A 103 19.18 16.41 -6.94
C TYR A 103 18.70 17.85 -6.78
N SER A 104 19.47 18.65 -6.06
CA SER A 104 19.27 20.09 -5.92
C SER A 104 20.43 20.82 -6.59
N GLY A 105 20.09 21.57 -7.64
CA GLY A 105 21.03 22.44 -8.32
C GLY A 105 21.32 23.72 -7.52
N LEU A 106 22.35 24.44 -7.92
CA LEU A 106 22.69 25.76 -7.35
C LEU A 106 21.76 26.86 -7.89
N ASP A 107 21.81 28.04 -7.27
CA ASP A 107 20.98 29.19 -7.64
C ASP A 107 21.21 29.69 -9.08
N ASP A 108 22.39 29.45 -9.64
CA ASP A 108 22.73 29.85 -11.02
C ASP A 108 22.40 28.77 -12.07
N GLU A 109 22.00 27.57 -11.65
CA GLU A 109 21.74 26.46 -12.57
C GLU A 109 20.30 26.51 -13.12
N ILE A 110 20.13 26.18 -14.41
CA ILE A 110 18.81 26.09 -15.05
C ILE A 110 17.99 24.96 -14.41
N ILE A 111 18.65 23.82 -14.12
CA ILE A 111 18.02 22.69 -13.44
C ILE A 111 18.01 22.99 -11.95
N LYS A 112 16.83 23.30 -11.40
CA LYS A 112 16.65 23.55 -9.98
C LYS A 112 16.56 22.28 -9.18
N ARG A 113 15.75 21.33 -9.64
CA ARG A 113 15.59 20.03 -9.00
C ARG A 113 15.38 18.93 -10.01
N PHE A 114 15.96 17.77 -9.73
CA PHE A 114 15.69 16.53 -10.44
C PHE A 114 15.39 15.46 -9.39
N GLU A 115 14.18 14.93 -9.43
CA GLU A 115 13.70 13.89 -8.52
C GLU A 115 13.39 12.61 -9.33
N ALA A 116 13.81 11.45 -8.81
CA ALA A 116 13.48 10.16 -9.40
C ALA A 116 12.99 9.18 -8.33
N GLY A 117 12.06 8.29 -8.70
CA GLY A 117 11.43 7.33 -7.80
C GLY A 117 10.13 7.88 -7.21
N ASN A 118 9.95 7.80 -5.89
CA ASN A 118 8.78 8.29 -5.19
C ASN A 118 8.77 9.84 -5.20
N ILE A 119 7.88 10.42 -5.99
CA ILE A 119 7.75 11.86 -6.18
C ILE A 119 6.32 12.32 -5.90
N GLN A 120 6.18 13.63 -5.71
CA GLN A 120 4.90 14.30 -5.55
C GLN A 120 4.84 15.54 -6.46
N PHE A 121 3.67 15.74 -7.04
CA PHE A 121 3.38 16.90 -7.88
C PHE A 121 2.20 17.67 -7.28
N SER A 122 2.49 18.82 -6.66
CA SER A 122 1.46 19.75 -6.20
C SER A 122 1.20 20.81 -7.28
N SER A 123 -0.07 20.95 -7.68
CA SER A 123 -0.53 22.01 -8.58
C SER A 123 -1.26 23.07 -7.76
N ARG A 124 -1.16 24.34 -8.17
CA ARG A 124 -1.91 25.46 -7.57
C ARG A 124 -3.32 25.60 -8.16
N SER A 125 -3.63 24.89 -9.24
CA SER A 125 -4.93 24.93 -9.91
C SER A 125 -5.95 24.06 -9.18
N THR A 126 -7.18 24.55 -9.05
CA THR A 126 -8.32 23.77 -8.53
C THR A 126 -8.89 22.82 -9.58
N LEU A 127 -8.75 23.14 -10.88
CA LEU A 127 -9.27 22.34 -11.99
C LEU A 127 -8.36 21.16 -12.33
N ILE A 128 -7.04 21.38 -12.24
CA ILE A 128 -6.03 20.32 -12.42
C ILE A 128 -5.35 20.11 -11.07
N PRO A 129 -5.94 19.30 -10.19
CA PRO A 129 -5.35 19.01 -8.90
C PRO A 129 -4.01 18.28 -9.08
N GLY A 130 -3.09 18.53 -8.16
CA GLY A 130 -1.83 17.79 -8.11
C GLY A 130 -2.05 16.29 -7.93
N ALA A 131 -1.01 15.51 -8.23
CA ALA A 131 -0.98 14.07 -8.01
C ALA A 131 0.07 13.72 -6.96
N GLN A 132 -0.31 12.85 -6.02
CA GLN A 132 0.54 12.40 -4.93
C GLN A 132 0.88 10.91 -5.12
N GLN A 133 1.96 10.45 -4.47
CA GLN A 133 2.38 9.06 -4.50
C GLN A 133 2.62 8.55 -5.92
N LEU A 134 3.45 9.30 -6.65
CA LEU A 134 3.85 8.98 -8.00
C LEU A 134 5.19 8.24 -7.97
N PHE A 135 5.38 7.27 -8.86
CA PHE A 135 6.68 6.64 -9.10
C PHE A 135 7.17 6.98 -10.50
N GLY A 136 8.21 7.80 -10.60
CA GLY A 136 8.74 8.26 -11.88
C GLY A 136 9.77 9.37 -11.75
N LEU A 137 9.83 10.23 -12.75
CA LEU A 137 10.80 11.31 -12.87
C LEU A 137 10.10 12.67 -12.77
N LYS A 138 10.70 13.60 -12.05
CA LYS A 138 10.26 15.00 -11.97
C LYS A 138 11.45 15.92 -12.12
N THR A 139 11.31 16.91 -12.99
CA THR A 139 12.36 17.89 -13.25
C THR A 139 11.78 19.29 -13.13
N GLN A 140 12.52 20.17 -12.48
CA GLN A 140 12.18 21.58 -12.31
C GLN A 140 13.26 22.42 -12.96
N LEU A 141 12.86 23.17 -13.98
CA LEU A 141 13.71 24.05 -14.75
C LEU A 141 13.28 25.50 -14.51
N GLN A 142 14.25 26.40 -14.40
CA GLN A 142 14.01 27.82 -14.28
C GLN A 142 14.79 28.60 -15.35
N PHE A 143 14.08 29.33 -16.19
CA PHE A 143 14.64 30.22 -17.21
C PHE A 143 14.30 31.67 -16.85
N GLY A 144 15.18 32.31 -16.08
CA GLY A 144 14.92 33.64 -15.52
C GLY A 144 13.68 33.62 -14.60
N LYS A 145 12.56 34.19 -15.05
CA LYS A 145 11.28 34.22 -14.31
C LYS A 145 10.33 33.05 -14.67
N LEU A 146 10.64 32.27 -15.71
CA LEU A 146 9.82 31.15 -16.15
C LEU A 146 10.18 29.89 -15.35
N TYR A 147 9.20 29.30 -14.67
CA TYR A 147 9.34 28.01 -13.98
C TYR A 147 8.60 26.92 -14.76
N VAL A 148 9.33 25.90 -15.18
CA VAL A 148 8.79 24.73 -15.86
C VAL A 148 8.99 23.52 -14.96
N THR A 149 7.90 22.85 -14.57
CA THR A 149 7.96 21.56 -13.89
C THR A 149 7.43 20.49 -14.81
N ALA A 150 8.25 19.50 -15.15
CA ALA A 150 7.85 18.34 -15.92
C ALA A 150 7.81 17.10 -15.02
N VAL A 151 6.79 16.26 -15.18
CA VAL A 151 6.60 15.04 -14.41
C VAL A 151 6.17 13.92 -15.35
N LEU A 152 6.92 12.81 -15.32
CA LEU A 152 6.59 11.57 -16.03
C LEU A 152 6.59 10.44 -15.02
N ALA A 153 5.41 9.95 -14.64
CA ALA A 153 5.30 8.97 -13.57
C ALA A 153 4.07 8.08 -13.67
N LYS A 154 4.18 6.89 -13.05
CA LYS A 154 3.05 6.02 -12.76
C LYS A 154 2.43 6.43 -11.43
N GLN A 155 1.14 6.74 -11.43
CA GLN A 155 0.41 7.03 -10.21
C GLN A 155 0.12 5.73 -9.44
N LYS A 156 0.52 5.69 -8.16
CA LYS A 156 0.26 4.55 -7.25
C LYS A 156 -0.92 4.80 -6.29
N SER A 157 -1.50 6.00 -6.31
CA SER A 157 -2.65 6.38 -5.47
C SER A 157 -3.95 6.38 -6.25
N GLN A 158 -5.04 5.97 -5.59
CA GLN A 158 -6.40 6.20 -6.08
C GLN A 158 -7.06 7.27 -5.23
N ARG A 159 -7.58 8.31 -5.88
CA ARG A 159 -8.36 9.34 -5.19
C ARG A 159 -9.75 8.79 -4.89
N GLN A 160 -10.09 8.70 -3.61
CA GLN A 160 -11.46 8.43 -3.16
C GLN A 160 -12.05 9.71 -2.59
N THR A 161 -13.27 10.04 -3.01
CA THR A 161 -14.02 11.19 -2.48
C THR A 161 -15.17 10.64 -1.67
N VAL A 162 -15.24 11.02 -0.40
CA VAL A 162 -16.36 10.67 0.48
C VAL A 162 -17.18 11.93 0.70
N ASN A 163 -18.46 11.88 0.37
CA ASN A 163 -19.37 12.97 0.64
C ASN A 163 -19.88 12.84 2.08
N LEU A 164 -19.46 13.76 2.95
CA LEU A 164 -19.96 13.87 4.31
C LEU A 164 -21.15 14.83 4.30
N GLN A 165 -22.28 14.40 4.83
CA GLN A 165 -23.47 15.24 5.00
C GLN A 165 -23.89 15.20 6.47
N GLY A 166 -24.03 16.37 7.11
CA GLY A 166 -24.52 16.47 8.50
C GLY A 166 -23.63 15.80 9.56
N GLY A 167 -22.33 15.62 9.31
CA GLY A 167 -21.39 15.00 10.25
C GLY A 167 -21.24 13.48 10.12
N ALA A 168 -21.94 12.84 9.18
CA ALA A 168 -21.79 11.42 8.87
C ALA A 168 -21.39 11.20 7.39
N ALA A 169 -20.68 10.09 7.14
CA ALA A 169 -20.43 9.63 5.78
C ALA A 169 -21.71 9.00 5.22
N ALA A 170 -22.36 9.70 4.28
CA ALA A 170 -23.54 9.18 3.61
C ALA A 170 -23.09 8.25 2.47
N GLN A 171 -23.41 6.96 2.58
CA GLN A 171 -23.25 6.01 1.48
C GLN A 171 -24.58 5.86 0.74
N ILE A 172 -24.57 6.12 -0.57
CA ILE A 172 -25.74 5.87 -1.41
C ILE A 172 -25.82 4.35 -1.62
N ILE A 173 -26.93 3.76 -1.21
CA ILE A 173 -27.28 2.38 -1.51
C ILE A 173 -28.18 2.35 -2.74
N ASN A 174 -27.85 1.49 -3.71
CA ASN A 174 -28.69 1.20 -4.86
C ASN A 174 -29.19 -0.22 -4.70
N VAL A 175 -30.50 -0.39 -4.50
CA VAL A 175 -31.15 -1.70 -4.40
C VAL A 175 -32.08 -1.83 -5.58
N LYS A 176 -31.88 -2.85 -6.41
CA LYS A 176 -32.80 -3.12 -7.52
C LYS A 176 -34.01 -3.90 -7.05
N ALA A 177 -35.11 -3.83 -7.81
CA ALA A 177 -36.34 -4.52 -7.48
C ALA A 177 -36.22 -6.05 -7.52
N ASP A 178 -35.27 -6.58 -8.28
CA ASP A 178 -34.94 -8.00 -8.39
C ASP A 178 -33.87 -8.46 -7.38
N GLU A 179 -33.19 -7.53 -6.70
CA GLU A 179 -32.20 -7.81 -5.66
C GLU A 179 -32.89 -8.07 -4.30
N TYR A 180 -33.81 -9.04 -4.29
CA TYR A 180 -34.43 -9.51 -3.04
C TYR A 180 -33.49 -10.45 -2.29
N GLU A 181 -33.58 -10.46 -0.96
CA GLU A 181 -32.79 -11.38 -0.13
C GLU A 181 -33.37 -12.80 -0.21
N GLU A 182 -32.80 -13.62 -1.09
CA GLU A 182 -33.21 -15.01 -1.28
C GLU A 182 -32.91 -15.86 -0.03
N ASN A 183 -33.85 -16.74 0.34
CA ASN A 183 -33.69 -17.73 1.41
C ASN A 183 -33.23 -17.16 2.77
N ARG A 184 -33.53 -15.89 3.05
CA ARG A 184 -33.23 -15.23 4.32
C ARG A 184 -34.48 -14.98 5.16
N HIS A 185 -35.54 -14.48 4.54
CA HIS A 185 -36.80 -14.18 5.20
C HIS A 185 -37.86 -15.20 4.82
N PHE A 186 -38.50 -15.78 5.84
CA PHE A 186 -39.50 -16.82 5.66
C PHE A 186 -40.78 -16.45 6.39
N LEU A 187 -41.91 -16.71 5.74
CA LEU A 187 -43.22 -16.67 6.37
C LEU A 187 -43.47 -18.01 7.05
N LEU A 188 -44.00 -17.99 8.28
CA LEU A 188 -44.13 -19.20 9.12
C LEU A 188 -45.14 -20.21 8.58
N ALA A 189 -46.19 -19.74 7.90
CA ALA A 189 -47.26 -20.56 7.35
C ALA A 189 -48.01 -19.81 6.24
N GLY A 190 -48.83 -20.53 5.47
CA GLY A 190 -49.70 -19.95 4.44
C GLY A 190 -50.62 -18.84 4.96
N TYR A 191 -51.14 -18.99 6.19
CA TYR A 191 -51.96 -17.96 6.84
C TYR A 191 -51.24 -16.59 6.91
N PHE A 192 -49.95 -16.58 7.26
CA PHE A 192 -49.19 -15.34 7.33
C PHE A 192 -48.93 -14.75 5.94
N LYS A 193 -48.72 -15.59 4.92
CA LYS A 193 -48.56 -15.15 3.53
C LYS A 193 -49.80 -14.42 3.01
N ASP A 194 -50.97 -15.01 3.20
CA ASP A 194 -52.21 -14.49 2.62
C ASP A 194 -52.70 -13.22 3.34
N ASN A 195 -52.36 -13.07 4.63
CA ASN A 195 -52.80 -11.92 5.44
C ASN A 195 -51.75 -10.80 5.57
N TYR A 196 -50.48 -11.01 5.21
CA TYR A 196 -49.38 -10.05 5.44
C TYR A 196 -49.69 -8.64 4.91
N ASN A 197 -50.09 -8.53 3.65
CA ASN A 197 -50.37 -7.23 3.01
C ASN A 197 -51.58 -6.52 3.66
N LYS A 198 -52.56 -7.26 4.17
CA LYS A 198 -53.75 -6.71 4.81
C LYS A 198 -53.41 -6.14 6.19
N VAL A 199 -52.68 -6.90 7.00
CA VAL A 199 -52.31 -6.49 8.37
C VAL A 199 -51.25 -5.38 8.40
N MET A 200 -50.45 -5.25 7.33
CA MET A 200 -49.43 -4.21 7.15
C MET A 200 -49.92 -3.00 6.33
N SER A 201 -51.21 -2.92 6.01
CA SER A 201 -51.74 -1.82 5.16
C SER A 201 -51.65 -0.43 5.81
N ASN A 202 -51.72 -0.36 7.14
CA ASN A 202 -51.74 0.89 7.91
C ASN A 202 -50.53 1.01 8.86
N LEU A 203 -49.31 0.91 8.32
CA LEU A 203 -48.08 1.12 9.10
C LEU A 203 -48.09 2.52 9.78
N PRO A 204 -47.61 2.65 11.04
CA PRO A 204 -46.88 1.66 11.83
C PRO A 204 -47.75 0.71 12.68
N VAL A 205 -49.09 0.80 12.63
CA VAL A 205 -49.99 -0.03 13.45
C VAL A 205 -50.30 -1.34 12.74
N VAL A 206 -49.76 -2.45 13.25
CA VAL A 206 -50.01 -3.80 12.70
C VAL A 206 -51.33 -4.34 13.22
N THR A 207 -52.30 -4.59 12.32
CA THR A 207 -53.66 -5.01 12.70
C THR A 207 -53.83 -6.53 12.81
N SER A 208 -52.80 -7.25 13.27
CA SER A 208 -52.83 -8.70 13.44
C SER A 208 -53.34 -9.08 14.84
N SER A 209 -54.27 -10.04 14.92
CA SER A 209 -54.72 -10.62 16.19
C SER A 209 -53.88 -11.81 16.67
N VAL A 210 -52.86 -12.21 15.89
CA VAL A 210 -52.03 -13.39 16.18
C VAL A 210 -50.78 -12.97 16.95
N ASN A 211 -50.51 -13.68 18.05
CA ASN A 211 -49.30 -13.54 18.85
C ASN A 211 -48.50 -14.87 18.86
N ILE A 212 -47.21 -14.81 18.53
CA ILE A 212 -46.33 -15.99 18.48
C ILE A 212 -45.65 -16.12 19.85
N LEU A 213 -46.02 -17.15 20.61
CA LEU A 213 -45.50 -17.36 21.98
C LEU A 213 -44.20 -18.18 22.01
N ARG A 214 -44.00 -19.10 21.05
CA ARG A 214 -42.81 -19.95 20.95
C ARG A 214 -42.52 -20.25 19.48
N MET A 215 -41.24 -20.21 19.12
CA MET A 215 -40.74 -20.59 17.79
C MET A 215 -39.53 -21.49 17.96
N GLU A 216 -39.52 -22.60 17.23
CA GLU A 216 -38.36 -23.50 17.15
C GLU A 216 -37.97 -23.66 15.69
N VAL A 217 -36.68 -23.49 15.42
CA VAL A 217 -36.11 -23.58 14.08
C VAL A 217 -35.01 -24.63 14.11
N TRP A 218 -35.15 -25.65 13.28
CA TRP A 218 -34.18 -26.73 13.15
C TRP A 218 -33.46 -26.57 11.82
N VAL A 219 -32.13 -26.42 11.86
CA VAL A 219 -31.29 -26.28 10.66
C VAL A 219 -30.38 -27.50 10.57
N THR A 220 -30.30 -28.11 9.39
CA THR A 220 -29.37 -29.21 9.15
C THR A 220 -27.93 -28.71 9.22
N ASN A 221 -27.15 -29.23 10.17
CA ASN A 221 -25.72 -28.94 10.23
C ASN A 221 -25.00 -29.66 9.08
N LYS A 222 -24.40 -28.89 8.17
CA LYS A 222 -23.61 -29.40 7.05
C LYS A 222 -22.10 -29.33 7.30
N ASN A 223 -21.68 -28.76 8.42
CA ASN A 223 -20.29 -28.68 8.84
C ASN A 223 -20.02 -29.83 9.83
N GLY A 224 -19.90 -31.03 9.28
CA GLY A 224 -19.39 -32.21 10.00
C GLY A 224 -17.88 -32.30 9.94
#